data_AF-W4FBU2-F1
#
_entry.id   AF-W4FBU2-F1
#
_cell.length_a   1.000
_cell.length_b   1.000
_cell.length_c   1.000
_cell.angle_alpha   90.00
_cell.angle_beta   90.00
_cell.angle_gamma   90.00
#
_symmetry.space_group_name_H-M   'P 1'
#
loop_
_entity.id
_entity.type
_entity.pdbx_description
1 polymer ?
#
loop_
_entity_poly.entity_id
_entity_poly.type
_entity_poly.pdbx_seq_one_letter_code
_entity_poly.pdbx_strand_id
1 'polypeptide(L)'
;MSRPAETSATMNELLPTRFCWNDPSEVCFLMVHLSLLLSSLAAIGASWTRGRSSIADGAALANVDSRRKGNCGAKKVRSVIDIKMAIKAVPHEGRQTLCSTAVLSGMPKIAILRHMKEAHGLAARTSHLKPLLTDNMLERLWFAVSFVQPGLRRNHSFINMYKNVHVDEKWFFITKVKRRFYLYDDEEMTE
;
A
#
# COMPACT_ATOMS: atom_id res chain seq x y z
N MET A 1 19.18 -55.51 -61.17
CA MET A 1 19.06 -55.75 -59.71
C MET A 1 18.57 -54.47 -59.08
N SER A 2 17.30 -54.48 -58.69
CA SER A 2 16.47 -53.29 -58.45
C SER A 2 16.53 -52.85 -56.98
N ARG A 3 16.56 -51.54 -56.73
CA ARG A 3 16.41 -50.93 -55.40
C ARG A 3 14.95 -51.07 -54.92
N PRO A 4 14.68 -51.38 -53.64
CA PRO A 4 13.33 -51.26 -53.09
C PRO A 4 13.05 -49.83 -52.61
N ALA A 5 11.77 -49.47 -52.74
CA ALA A 5 11.20 -48.14 -52.55
C ALA A 5 10.97 -47.77 -51.08
N GLU A 6 11.06 -46.47 -50.81
CA GLU A 6 10.62 -45.81 -49.59
C GLU A 6 9.08 -45.79 -49.52
N THR A 7 8.51 -46.24 -48.40
CA THR A 7 7.08 -46.14 -48.12
C THR A 7 6.89 -45.16 -46.95
N SER A 8 6.41 -43.96 -47.26
CA SER A 8 5.91 -42.99 -46.27
C SER A 8 4.58 -43.47 -45.72
N ALA A 9 4.54 -43.84 -44.45
CA ALA A 9 3.29 -44.10 -43.72
C ALA A 9 2.94 -42.89 -42.84
N THR A 10 1.76 -42.34 -43.08
CA THR A 10 1.14 -41.23 -42.36
C THR A 10 0.82 -41.61 -40.91
N MET A 11 1.42 -40.91 -39.93
CA MET A 11 1.02 -40.93 -38.52
C MET A 11 -0.31 -40.18 -38.36
N ASN A 12 -1.43 -40.87 -38.52
CA ASN A 12 -2.74 -40.39 -38.06
C ASN A 12 -3.66 -41.60 -37.89
N GLU A 13 -3.44 -42.34 -36.82
CA GLU A 13 -4.48 -43.13 -36.14
C GLU A 13 -3.88 -43.63 -34.83
N LEU A 14 -4.75 -43.87 -33.84
CA LEU A 14 -4.47 -44.18 -32.43
C LEU A 14 -4.44 -42.96 -31.47
N LEU A 15 -5.54 -42.21 -31.44
CA LEU A 15 -6.00 -41.62 -30.17
C LEU A 15 -7.13 -42.51 -29.61
N PRO A 16 -6.96 -43.14 -28.44
CA PRO A 16 -8.06 -43.80 -27.76
C PRO A 16 -8.99 -42.74 -27.16
N THR A 17 -10.16 -42.57 -27.77
CA THR A 17 -11.29 -41.84 -27.20
C THR A 17 -11.89 -42.65 -26.05
N ARG A 18 -11.43 -42.38 -24.82
CA ARG A 18 -12.17 -42.41 -23.53
C ARG A 18 -11.17 -42.49 -22.39
N PHE A 19 -10.77 -41.33 -21.85
CA PHE A 19 -10.12 -41.27 -20.54
C PHE A 19 -11.19 -41.03 -19.47
N CYS A 20 -11.47 -42.06 -18.67
CA CYS A 20 -12.24 -41.92 -17.43
C CYS A 20 -11.34 -41.25 -16.38
N TRP A 21 -11.62 -39.99 -16.07
CA TRP A 21 -10.97 -39.26 -14.99
C TRP A 21 -11.51 -39.74 -13.64
N ASN A 22 -10.81 -40.65 -12.98
CA ASN A 22 -11.13 -41.01 -11.59
C ASN A 22 -9.94 -41.48 -10.74
N ASP A 23 -8.69 -41.26 -11.17
CA ASP A 23 -7.51 -41.56 -10.37
C ASP A 23 -6.72 -40.26 -10.05
N PRO A 24 -6.59 -39.86 -8.77
CA PRO A 24 -5.83 -38.67 -8.36
C PRO A 24 -4.34 -38.71 -8.75
N SER A 25 -3.78 -39.90 -9.01
CA SER A 25 -2.38 -40.07 -9.40
C SER A 25 -2.11 -39.65 -10.86
N GLU A 26 -3.08 -39.82 -11.75
CA GLU A 26 -2.97 -39.46 -13.18
C GLU A 26 -3.04 -37.93 -13.40
N VAL A 27 -3.80 -37.21 -12.55
CA VAL A 27 -3.87 -35.74 -12.57
C VAL A 27 -2.52 -35.11 -12.18
N CYS A 28 -1.79 -35.75 -11.25
CA CYS A 28 -0.44 -35.35 -10.86
C CYS A 28 0.58 -35.54 -11.98
N PHE A 29 0.49 -36.63 -12.75
CA PHE A 29 1.41 -36.91 -13.86
C PHE A 29 1.27 -35.89 -15.01
N LEU A 30 0.04 -35.52 -15.37
CA LEU A 30 -0.21 -34.52 -16.41
C LEU A 30 0.19 -33.09 -15.98
N MET A 31 0.03 -32.72 -14.71
CA MET A 31 0.51 -31.42 -14.20
C MET A 31 2.05 -31.30 -14.21
N VAL A 32 2.78 -32.40 -13.96
CA VAL A 32 4.25 -32.43 -14.05
C VAL A 32 4.72 -32.38 -15.52
N HIS A 33 4.02 -33.07 -16.42
CA HIS A 33 4.38 -33.09 -17.85
C HIS A 33 4.14 -31.73 -18.54
N LEU A 34 3.06 -31.03 -18.18
CA LEU A 34 2.72 -29.71 -18.75
C LEU A 34 3.66 -28.59 -18.25
N SER A 35 4.19 -28.70 -17.03
CA SER A 35 5.16 -27.75 -16.47
C SER A 35 6.59 -27.94 -17.01
N LEU A 36 6.94 -29.16 -17.43
CA LEU A 36 8.20 -29.47 -18.13
C LEU A 36 8.19 -29.05 -19.60
N LEU A 37 7.04 -29.08 -20.27
CA LEU A 37 6.88 -28.66 -21.68
C LEU A 37 7.06 -27.15 -21.92
N LEU A 38 6.97 -26.32 -20.86
CA LEU A 38 7.15 -24.86 -20.92
C LEU A 38 8.50 -24.38 -20.35
N SER A 39 9.38 -25.31 -19.96
CA SER A 39 10.67 -25.00 -19.31
C SER A 39 11.85 -25.41 -20.19
N SER A 40 12.84 -24.53 -20.39
CA SER A 40 14.05 -24.88 -21.15
C SER A 40 14.80 -26.07 -20.53
N LEU A 41 15.46 -26.89 -21.36
CA LEU A 41 16.29 -28.03 -20.90
C LEU A 41 17.32 -27.63 -19.84
N ALA A 42 17.86 -26.41 -19.91
CA ALA A 42 18.79 -25.88 -18.92
C ALA A 42 18.13 -25.66 -17.54
N ALA A 43 16.87 -25.20 -17.51
CA ALA A 43 16.13 -25.01 -16.27
C ALA A 43 15.80 -26.35 -15.60
N ILE A 44 15.46 -27.37 -16.40
CA ILE A 44 15.21 -28.74 -15.95
C ILE A 44 16.49 -29.39 -15.42
N GLY A 45 17.61 -29.24 -16.13
CA GLY A 45 18.91 -29.71 -15.65
C GLY A 45 19.30 -29.07 -14.32
N ALA A 46 19.10 -27.75 -14.19
CA ALA A 46 19.42 -27.03 -12.97
C ALA A 46 18.50 -27.41 -11.79
N SER A 47 17.21 -27.67 -12.00
CA SER A 47 16.32 -28.15 -10.93
C SER A 47 16.69 -29.56 -10.50
N TRP A 48 17.03 -30.42 -11.44
CA TRP A 48 17.46 -31.78 -11.19
C TRP A 48 18.76 -31.85 -10.37
N THR A 49 19.78 -31.06 -10.72
CA THR A 49 21.02 -30.96 -9.93
C THR A 49 20.74 -30.48 -8.51
N ARG A 50 19.83 -29.49 -8.34
CA ARG A 50 19.44 -29.00 -7.01
C ARG A 50 18.74 -30.07 -6.18
N GLY A 51 17.81 -30.81 -6.77
CA GLY A 51 17.12 -31.90 -6.09
C GLY A 51 18.10 -32.98 -5.60
N ARG A 52 19.10 -33.33 -6.41
CA ARG A 52 20.17 -34.28 -6.03
C ARG A 52 21.04 -33.76 -4.88
N SER A 53 21.49 -32.51 -4.95
CA SER A 53 22.27 -31.90 -3.87
C SER A 53 21.48 -31.85 -2.55
N SER A 54 20.19 -31.53 -2.60
CA SER A 54 19.33 -31.51 -1.41
C SER A 54 19.23 -32.87 -0.72
N ILE A 55 19.17 -33.96 -1.48
CA ILE A 55 19.17 -35.33 -0.92
C ILE A 55 20.54 -35.68 -0.35
N ALA A 56 21.62 -35.31 -1.04
CA ALA A 56 22.98 -35.53 -0.56
C ALA A 56 23.27 -34.78 0.76
N ASP A 57 22.67 -33.61 0.93
CA ASP A 57 22.74 -32.80 2.15
C ASP A 57 21.81 -33.32 3.28
N GLY A 58 21.11 -34.45 3.06
CA GLY A 58 20.31 -35.14 4.09
C GLY A 58 18.84 -34.75 4.16
N ALA A 59 18.30 -34.03 3.16
CA ALA A 59 16.87 -33.73 3.13
C ALA A 59 16.04 -34.99 2.80
N ALA A 60 14.93 -35.19 3.51
CA ALA A 60 14.02 -36.33 3.29
C ALA A 60 13.33 -36.31 1.91
N LEU A 61 13.22 -35.14 1.27
CA LEU A 61 12.62 -34.94 -0.04
C LEU A 61 13.51 -34.02 -0.90
N ALA A 62 13.49 -34.23 -2.22
CA ALA A 62 14.23 -33.41 -3.17
C ALA A 62 13.69 -31.98 -3.22
N ASN A 63 14.51 -31.00 -2.81
CA ASN A 63 14.15 -29.59 -2.96
C ASN A 63 14.46 -29.09 -4.38
N VAL A 64 13.39 -28.84 -5.15
CA VAL A 64 13.45 -28.27 -6.52
C VAL A 64 12.96 -26.82 -6.60
N ASP A 65 12.72 -26.18 -5.45
CA ASP A 65 12.16 -24.83 -5.39
C ASP A 65 13.02 -23.80 -6.15
N SER A 66 12.33 -22.83 -6.76
CA SER A 66 13.01 -21.76 -7.48
C SER A 66 13.75 -20.83 -6.51
N ARG A 67 15.02 -20.52 -6.80
CA ARG A 67 15.81 -19.50 -6.06
C ARG A 67 15.43 -18.05 -6.40
N ARG A 68 14.38 -17.86 -7.20
CA ARG A 68 13.88 -16.54 -7.60
C ARG A 68 13.02 -15.91 -6.50
N LYS A 69 12.46 -16.73 -5.59
CA LYS A 69 11.69 -16.26 -4.44
C LYS A 69 12.59 -15.39 -3.54
N GLY A 70 12.22 -14.12 -3.35
CA GLY A 70 12.99 -13.13 -2.59
C GLY A 70 14.02 -12.33 -3.39
N ASN A 71 14.46 -12.83 -4.55
CA ASN A 71 15.37 -12.14 -5.48
C ASN A 71 14.64 -11.53 -6.69
N CYS A 72 13.31 -11.46 -6.62
CA CYS A 72 12.46 -10.88 -7.65
C CYS A 72 12.11 -9.43 -7.32
N GLY A 73 11.98 -8.61 -8.38
CA GLY A 73 11.61 -7.20 -8.26
C GLY A 73 12.79 -6.24 -8.18
N ALA A 74 12.48 -4.94 -8.23
CA ALA A 74 13.47 -3.88 -8.18
C ALA A 74 14.05 -3.73 -6.77
N LYS A 75 15.38 -3.68 -6.66
CA LYS A 75 16.07 -3.41 -5.40
C LYS A 75 15.76 -1.98 -4.93
N LYS A 76 15.72 -1.77 -3.61
CA LYS A 76 15.59 -0.43 -3.03
C LYS A 76 16.89 0.34 -3.29
N VAL A 77 16.78 1.42 -4.05
CA VAL A 77 17.93 2.27 -4.42
C VAL A 77 18.36 3.19 -3.28
N ARG A 78 17.42 3.63 -2.43
CA ARG A 78 17.66 4.62 -1.37
C ARG A 78 17.48 3.99 0.01
N SER A 79 18.32 4.37 0.95
CA SER A 79 18.19 3.93 2.34
C SER A 79 17.03 4.67 3.02
N VAL A 80 16.51 4.08 4.10
CA VAL A 80 15.44 4.66 4.92
C VAL A 80 15.90 5.98 5.56
N ILE A 81 17.18 6.01 5.98
CA ILE A 81 17.80 7.16 6.65
C ILE A 81 17.92 8.34 5.69
N ASP A 82 18.37 8.09 4.45
CA ASP A 82 18.51 9.15 3.43
C ASP A 82 17.16 9.79 3.12
N ILE A 83 16.10 8.99 3.01
CA ILE A 83 14.74 9.49 2.77
C ILE A 83 14.27 10.35 3.96
N LYS A 84 14.50 9.89 5.19
CA LYS A 84 14.15 10.64 6.40
C LYS A 84 14.88 11.97 6.45
N MET A 85 16.21 11.98 6.26
CA MET A 85 17.00 13.22 6.25
C MET A 85 16.54 14.18 5.15
N ALA A 86 16.31 13.68 3.92
CA ALA A 86 15.88 14.52 2.80
C ALA A 86 14.50 15.15 3.03
N ILE A 87 13.55 14.42 3.62
CA ILE A 87 12.23 14.97 3.95
C ILE A 87 12.37 15.97 5.11
N LYS A 88 13.15 15.63 6.14
CA LYS A 88 13.41 16.51 7.30
C LYS A 88 14.09 17.84 6.96
N ALA A 89 14.87 17.87 5.89
CA ALA A 89 15.48 19.10 5.41
C ALA A 89 14.47 20.11 4.82
N VAL A 90 13.28 19.65 4.39
CA VAL A 90 12.25 20.54 3.82
C VAL A 90 11.49 21.24 4.94
N PRO A 91 11.23 22.56 4.90
CA PRO A 91 10.37 23.22 5.88
C PRO A 91 8.94 22.64 5.87
N HIS A 92 8.21 22.68 7.00
CA HIS A 92 6.85 22.15 7.09
C HIS A 92 5.93 22.67 5.99
N GLU A 93 6.02 23.96 5.63
CA GLU A 93 5.23 24.57 4.55
C GLU A 93 5.36 23.86 3.20
N GLY A 94 6.56 23.34 2.90
CA GLY A 94 6.83 22.56 1.69
C GLY A 94 6.30 21.13 1.74
N ARG A 95 5.99 20.62 2.95
CA ARG A 95 5.52 19.26 3.19
C ARG A 95 3.99 19.14 3.24
N GLN A 96 3.27 19.97 2.50
CA GLN A 96 1.79 19.93 2.51
C GLN A 96 1.19 18.85 1.61
N THR A 97 1.81 18.61 0.46
CA THR A 97 1.36 17.63 -0.53
C THR A 97 2.51 16.69 -0.87
N LEU A 98 2.23 15.42 -1.18
CA LEU A 98 3.29 14.50 -1.59
C LEU A 98 4.08 15.00 -2.80
N CYS A 99 3.43 15.76 -3.69
CA CYS A 99 4.10 16.37 -4.84
C CYS A 99 5.06 17.49 -4.42
N SER A 100 4.62 18.43 -3.58
CA SER A 100 5.47 19.52 -3.09
C SER A 100 6.64 18.97 -2.27
N THR A 101 6.38 17.99 -1.38
CA THR A 101 7.42 17.32 -0.62
C THR A 101 8.43 16.64 -1.54
N ALA A 102 7.96 15.92 -2.58
CA ALA A 102 8.83 15.24 -3.53
C ALA A 102 9.76 16.20 -4.28
N VAL A 103 9.20 17.30 -4.79
CA VAL A 103 9.97 18.32 -5.52
C VAL A 103 11.02 18.95 -4.61
N LEU A 104 10.63 19.35 -3.40
CA LEU A 104 11.54 20.06 -2.47
C LEU A 104 12.58 19.15 -1.82
N SER A 105 12.26 17.88 -1.57
CA SER A 105 13.21 16.89 -1.00
C SER A 105 14.08 16.21 -2.06
N GLY A 106 13.82 16.45 -3.35
CA GLY A 106 14.47 15.73 -4.46
C GLY A 106 14.15 14.23 -4.49
N MET A 107 13.16 13.77 -3.71
CA MET A 107 12.76 12.36 -3.63
C MET A 107 11.59 12.07 -4.57
N PRO A 108 11.59 10.95 -5.31
CA PRO A 108 10.45 10.61 -6.13
C PRO A 108 9.23 10.34 -5.24
N LYS A 109 8.06 10.86 -5.64
CA LYS A 109 6.78 10.73 -4.92
C LYS A 109 6.47 9.30 -4.49
N ILE A 110 6.75 8.31 -5.35
CA ILE A 110 6.54 6.89 -5.07
C ILE A 110 7.43 6.38 -3.93
N ALA A 111 8.66 6.88 -3.82
CA ALA A 111 9.53 6.52 -2.70
C ALA A 111 8.99 7.03 -1.37
N ILE A 112 8.49 8.26 -1.33
CA ILE A 112 7.85 8.84 -0.14
C ILE A 112 6.60 8.04 0.23
N LEU A 113 5.73 7.72 -0.74
CA LEU A 113 4.52 6.93 -0.49
C LEU A 113 4.84 5.54 0.07
N ARG A 114 5.83 4.85 -0.50
CA ARG A 114 6.28 3.55 0.00
C ARG A 114 6.89 3.68 1.41
N HIS A 115 7.67 4.73 1.65
CA HIS A 115 8.25 5.01 2.95
C HIS A 115 7.17 5.24 4.02
N MET A 116 6.08 5.93 3.69
CA MET A 116 4.92 6.06 4.58
C MET A 116 4.25 4.71 4.87
N LYS A 117 4.15 3.82 3.88
CA LYS A 117 3.50 2.51 4.04
C LYS A 117 4.29 1.54 4.93
N GLU A 118 5.62 1.64 4.92
CA GLU A 118 6.52 0.73 5.63
C GLU A 118 6.71 1.07 7.13
N ALA A 119 5.84 1.91 7.70
CA ALA A 119 5.82 2.29 9.13
C ALA A 119 7.12 2.91 9.67
N HIS A 120 7.76 3.79 8.88
CA HIS A 120 8.95 4.55 9.31
C HIS A 120 8.64 5.83 10.11
N GLY A 121 7.40 5.95 10.61
CA GLY A 121 6.94 7.09 11.43
C GLY A 121 6.60 8.37 10.65
N LEU A 122 6.54 8.34 9.32
CA LEU A 122 6.08 9.48 8.50
C LEU A 122 4.57 9.42 8.29
N ALA A 123 3.84 10.39 8.84
CA ALA A 123 2.38 10.45 8.73
C ALA A 123 1.88 11.85 8.36
N ALA A 124 0.69 11.91 7.77
CA ALA A 124 0.02 13.17 7.51
C ALA A 124 -0.68 13.65 8.79
N ARG A 125 -0.28 14.80 9.32
CA ARG A 125 -0.91 15.48 10.46
C ARG A 125 -1.65 16.72 9.98
N THR A 126 -2.80 17.01 10.56
CA THR A 126 -3.61 18.19 10.21
C THR A 126 -3.62 19.19 11.34
N SER A 127 -3.30 20.45 11.03
CA SER A 127 -3.45 21.58 11.94
C SER A 127 -4.66 22.42 11.53
N HIS A 128 -5.37 22.93 12.52
CA HIS A 128 -6.50 23.82 12.37
C HIS A 128 -6.16 25.16 12.99
N LEU A 129 -6.31 26.24 12.23
CA LEU A 129 -6.26 27.59 12.76
C LEU A 129 -7.48 27.78 13.65
N LYS A 130 -7.27 27.72 14.97
CA LYS A 130 -8.28 28.08 15.96
C LYS A 130 -8.09 29.56 16.29
N PRO A 131 -9.12 30.41 16.17
CA PRO A 131 -9.02 31.78 16.67
C PRO A 131 -8.70 31.71 18.17
N LEU A 132 -7.69 32.45 18.60
CA LEU A 132 -7.35 32.50 20.03
C LEU A 132 -8.56 33.04 20.80
N LEU A 133 -8.97 32.29 21.83
CA LEU A 133 -9.95 32.75 22.81
C LEU A 133 -9.22 33.67 23.78
N THR A 134 -9.31 34.97 23.54
CA THR A 134 -8.83 36.03 24.44
C THR A 134 -9.94 36.41 25.44
N ASP A 135 -9.95 37.65 25.92
CA ASP A 135 -10.96 38.21 26.84
C ASP A 135 -12.41 38.02 26.36
N ASN A 136 -12.61 37.82 25.06
CA ASN A 136 -13.90 37.53 24.43
C ASN A 136 -14.51 36.20 24.90
N MET A 137 -13.76 35.33 25.59
CA MET A 137 -14.29 34.06 26.11
C MET A 137 -15.42 34.31 27.11
N LEU A 138 -15.25 35.29 28.00
CA LEU A 138 -16.22 35.58 29.05
C LEU A 138 -17.50 36.17 28.45
N GLU A 139 -17.37 37.09 27.50
CA GLU A 139 -18.51 37.68 26.80
C GLU A 139 -19.29 36.63 26.00
N ARG A 140 -18.59 35.71 25.31
CA ARG A 140 -19.24 34.58 24.60
C ARG A 140 -19.99 33.66 25.56
N LEU A 141 -19.43 33.41 26.74
CA LEU A 141 -20.08 32.61 27.76
C LEU A 141 -21.33 33.32 28.29
N TRP A 142 -21.24 34.60 28.66
CA TRP A 142 -22.39 35.37 29.12
C TRP A 142 -23.48 35.50 28.05
N PHE A 143 -23.08 35.70 26.79
CA PHE A 143 -23.99 35.68 25.67
C PHE A 143 -24.74 34.34 25.60
N ALA A 144 -24.04 33.20 25.64
CA ALA A 144 -24.66 31.88 25.63
C ALA A 144 -25.57 31.65 26.84
N VAL A 145 -25.14 32.06 28.03
CA VAL A 145 -25.92 31.95 29.29
C VAL A 145 -27.19 32.79 29.24
N SER A 146 -27.19 33.94 28.55
CA SER A 146 -28.39 34.79 28.42
C SER A 146 -29.55 34.09 27.71
N PHE A 147 -29.27 33.06 26.91
CA PHE A 147 -30.28 32.22 26.27
C PHE A 147 -30.73 31.02 27.12
N VAL A 148 -30.22 30.86 28.34
CA VAL A 148 -30.56 29.74 29.22
C VAL A 148 -31.57 30.20 30.28
N GLN A 149 -32.67 29.46 30.40
CA GLN A 149 -33.73 29.68 31.37
C GLN A 149 -33.73 28.57 32.42
N PRO A 150 -33.98 28.88 33.70
CA PRO A 150 -34.25 27.85 34.70
C PRO A 150 -35.57 27.14 34.39
N GLY A 151 -35.51 25.81 34.29
CA GLY A 151 -36.64 24.91 34.11
C GLY A 151 -37.09 24.24 35.40
N LEU A 152 -38.08 23.36 35.31
CA LEU A 152 -38.59 22.62 36.46
C LEU A 152 -37.55 21.63 37.00
N ARG A 153 -37.42 21.52 38.33
CA ARG A 153 -36.55 20.56 39.03
C ARG A 153 -35.06 20.63 38.67
N ARG A 154 -34.43 21.81 38.84
CA ARG A 154 -32.98 22.06 38.59
C ARG A 154 -32.53 21.85 37.13
N ASN A 155 -33.44 21.65 36.20
CA ASN A 155 -33.12 21.61 34.78
C ASN A 155 -33.00 23.02 34.23
N HIS A 156 -32.26 23.16 33.13
CA HIS A 156 -32.10 24.41 32.40
C HIS A 156 -32.53 24.16 30.96
N SER A 157 -33.28 25.08 30.37
CA SER A 157 -33.75 24.99 28.99
C SER A 157 -33.38 26.25 28.22
N PHE A 158 -33.10 26.12 26.92
CA PHE A 158 -32.84 27.28 26.09
C PHE A 158 -34.12 28.08 25.81
N ILE A 159 -34.00 29.41 25.68
CA ILE A 159 -35.08 30.29 25.23
C ILE A 159 -35.46 29.90 23.81
N ASN A 160 -36.78 29.88 23.57
CA ASN A 160 -37.31 29.66 22.25
C ASN A 160 -36.94 30.84 21.32
N MET A 161 -36.10 30.58 20.32
CA MET A 161 -35.50 31.61 19.46
C MET A 161 -36.39 32.03 18.27
N TYR A 162 -37.70 31.81 18.31
CA TYR A 162 -38.61 32.12 17.20
C TYR A 162 -38.60 33.60 16.75
N LYS A 163 -38.12 34.53 17.58
CA LYS A 163 -37.98 35.95 17.25
C LYS A 163 -36.55 36.37 16.86
N ASN A 164 -35.60 35.44 16.82
CA ASN A 164 -34.21 35.72 16.49
C ASN A 164 -33.93 35.30 15.05
N VAL A 165 -33.52 36.25 14.21
CA VAL A 165 -33.00 35.98 12.87
C VAL A 165 -31.49 36.12 12.94
N HIS A 166 -30.77 35.01 12.70
CA HIS A 166 -29.32 35.04 12.62
C HIS A 166 -28.92 35.41 11.20
N VAL A 167 -28.29 36.56 11.05
CA VAL A 167 -27.68 37.00 9.79
C VAL A 167 -26.18 36.86 9.96
N ASP A 168 -25.54 36.08 9.10
CA ASP A 168 -24.09 35.90 9.11
C ASP A 168 -23.53 36.26 7.75
N GLU A 169 -22.54 37.15 7.73
CA GLU A 169 -21.78 37.47 6.52
C GLU A 169 -20.53 36.62 6.48
N LYS A 170 -20.50 35.73 5.50
CA LYS A 170 -19.38 34.81 5.33
C LYS A 170 -18.30 35.42 4.44
N TRP A 171 -17.21 35.86 5.07
CA TRP A 171 -16.00 36.28 4.38
C TRP A 171 -15.17 35.07 3.94
N PHE A 172 -14.79 35.04 2.66
CA PHE A 172 -13.87 34.02 2.14
C PHE A 172 -12.42 34.51 2.32
N PHE A 173 -11.72 33.94 3.29
CA PHE A 173 -10.31 34.21 3.47
C PHE A 173 -9.47 33.42 2.45
N ILE A 174 -8.39 34.04 1.98
CA ILE A 174 -7.37 33.37 1.14
C ILE A 174 -6.61 32.31 1.98
N THR A 175 -6.58 32.47 3.30
CA THR A 175 -5.87 31.58 4.21
C THR A 175 -6.63 30.26 4.42
N LYS A 176 -5.90 29.14 4.30
CA LYS A 176 -6.45 27.81 4.58
C LYS A 176 -6.59 27.60 6.08
N VAL A 177 -7.83 27.48 6.56
CA VAL A 177 -8.17 27.16 7.97
C VAL A 177 -7.63 25.79 8.39
N LYS A 178 -7.70 24.81 7.49
CA LYS A 178 -7.16 23.46 7.70
C LYS A 178 -5.91 23.28 6.86
N ARG A 179 -4.78 23.05 7.52
CA ARG A 179 -3.50 22.72 6.88
C ARG A 179 -3.16 21.28 7.16
N ARG A 180 -2.50 20.61 6.22
CA ARG A 180 -2.02 19.24 6.37
C ARG A 180 -0.52 19.22 6.09
N PHE A 181 0.23 18.49 6.88
CA PHE A 181 1.68 18.40 6.81
C PHE A 181 2.13 16.94 6.95
N TYR A 182 3.16 16.53 6.21
CA TYR A 182 3.81 15.23 6.40
C TYR A 182 4.94 15.38 7.42
N LEU A 183 4.74 14.84 8.61
CA LEU A 183 5.68 14.93 9.73
C LEU A 183 6.13 13.54 10.20
N TYR A 184 7.33 13.49 10.74
CA TYR A 184 7.79 12.34 11.50
C TYR A 184 7.30 12.39 12.95
N ASP A 185 7.31 11.23 13.62
CA ASP A 185 6.88 11.13 15.02
C ASP A 185 7.75 11.91 16.00
N ASP A 186 9.00 12.14 15.65
CA ASP A 186 9.97 12.93 16.41
C ASP A 186 9.92 14.44 16.08
N GLU A 187 8.94 14.89 15.29
CA GLU A 187 8.71 16.31 14.97
C GLU A 187 7.39 16.80 15.60
N GLU A 188 7.46 17.96 16.25
CA GLU A 188 6.27 18.67 16.71
C GLU A 188 5.72 19.60 15.62
N MET A 189 4.39 19.66 15.53
CA MET A 189 3.71 20.64 14.70
C MET A 189 3.96 22.02 15.28
N THR A 190 4.86 22.80 14.69
CA THR A 190 4.98 24.23 15.03
C THR A 190 3.68 24.93 14.61
N GLU A 191 2.97 25.51 15.59
CA GLU A 191 1.68 26.19 15.42
C GLU A 191 1.79 27.48 14.61
#